data_AF-A0A931PY02-F1
#
_entry.id   AF-A0A931PY02-F1
#
_cell.length_a   1.000
_cell.length_b   1.000
_cell.length_c   1.000
_cell.angle_alpha   90.00
_cell.angle_beta   90.00
_cell.angle_gamma   90.00
#
_symmetry.space_group_name_H-M   'P 1'
#
loop_
_entity.id
_entity.type
_entity.pdbx_description
1 polymer ?
#
loop_
_entity_poly.entity_id
_entity_poly.type
_entity_poly.pdbx_seq_one_letter_code
_entity_poly.pdbx_strand_id
1 'polypeptide(L)'
;MAVRPIHIQGINPDNTLILSDNGNTTASRGDTIQWIIDNNSGVASISSIHDTSSNDIFNPDPVRQSGNSTMWQGTINPNLPIPAEENYCIYYTKPGSPTVYTQDPKISVNN
;
A
#
# COMPACT_ATOMS: atom_id res chain seq x y z
N MET A 1 -6.58 3.93 17.20
CA MET A 1 -5.86 3.31 16.07
C MET A 1 -6.84 2.41 15.36
N ALA A 2 -7.11 2.71 14.10
CA ALA A 2 -8.01 1.96 13.24
C ALA A 2 -7.22 1.09 12.26
N VAL A 3 -7.85 0.03 11.77
CA VAL A 3 -7.38 -0.72 10.61
C VAL A 3 -8.07 -0.17 9.37
N ARG A 4 -7.29 0.17 8.34
CA ARG A 4 -7.77 0.74 7.08
C ARG A 4 -7.44 -0.20 5.93
N PRO A 5 -8.40 -1.01 5.47
CA PRO A 5 -8.19 -1.88 4.32
C PRO A 5 -8.22 -1.09 3.00
N ILE A 6 -7.25 -1.37 2.15
CA ILE A 6 -7.17 -0.95 0.76
C ILE A 6 -7.18 -2.22 -0.09
N HIS A 7 -8.26 -2.40 -0.86
CA HIS A 7 -8.39 -3.53 -1.76
C HIS A 7 -7.75 -3.21 -3.11
N ILE A 8 -6.89 -4.11 -3.59
CA ILE A 8 -6.34 -4.11 -4.94
C ILE A 8 -7.29 -4.93 -5.79
N GLN A 9 -8.18 -4.23 -6.49
CA GLN A 9 -9.34 -4.79 -7.18
C GLN A 9 -9.03 -5.24 -8.60
N GLY A 10 -7.95 -4.73 -9.20
CA GLY A 10 -7.68 -4.89 -10.61
C GLY A 10 -6.40 -4.22 -11.08
N ILE A 11 -6.13 -4.36 -12.37
CA ILE A 11 -5.06 -3.65 -13.08
C ILE A 11 -5.68 -2.98 -14.31
N ASN A 12 -5.44 -1.68 -14.47
CA ASN A 12 -5.84 -0.92 -15.65
C ASN A 12 -5.01 -1.31 -16.89
N PRO A 13 -5.46 -0.98 -18.12
CA PRO A 13 -4.70 -1.26 -19.35
C PRO A 13 -3.30 -0.62 -19.39
N ASP A 14 -3.09 0.48 -18.66
CA ASP A 14 -1.79 1.16 -18.54
C ASP A 14 -0.86 0.56 -17.47
N ASN A 15 -1.27 -0.52 -16.81
CA ASN A 15 -0.59 -1.20 -15.70
C ASN A 15 -0.61 -0.46 -14.36
N THR A 16 -1.49 0.52 -14.18
CA THR A 16 -1.79 1.06 -12.83
C THR A 16 -2.73 0.12 -12.07
N LEU A 17 -2.64 0.10 -10.74
CA LEU A 17 -3.54 -0.69 -9.89
C LEU A 17 -4.88 0.02 -9.71
N ILE A 18 -5.96 -0.75 -9.70
CA ILE A 18 -7.28 -0.28 -9.27
C ILE A 18 -7.37 -0.49 -7.76
N LEU A 19 -7.25 0.59 -7.00
CA LEU A 19 -7.30 0.58 -5.54
C LEU A 19 -8.67 1.07 -5.06
N SER A 20 -9.22 0.45 -4.01
CA SER A 20 -10.55 0.82 -3.48
C SER A 20 -10.65 2.25 -2.96
N ASP A 21 -9.52 2.86 -2.60
CA ASP A 21 -9.41 4.26 -2.17
C ASP A 21 -8.96 5.19 -3.31
N ASN A 22 -8.92 4.67 -4.55
CA ASN A 22 -8.41 5.37 -5.74
C ASN A 22 -6.98 5.89 -5.57
N GLY A 23 -6.16 5.20 -4.76
CA GLY A 23 -4.77 5.54 -4.52
C GLY A 23 -4.55 6.82 -3.72
N ASN A 24 -5.57 7.27 -2.98
CA ASN A 24 -5.52 8.46 -2.12
C ASN A 24 -6.02 8.10 -0.72
N THR A 25 -5.11 7.68 0.14
CA THR A 25 -5.43 7.25 1.50
C THR A 25 -5.42 8.45 2.46
N THR A 26 -6.44 8.59 3.31
CA THR A 26 -6.42 9.50 4.46
C THR A 26 -6.42 8.72 5.75
N ALA A 27 -5.48 9.02 6.64
CA ALA A 27 -5.28 8.27 7.87
C ALA A 27 -4.81 9.13 9.06
N SER A 28 -4.63 8.47 10.20
CA SER A 28 -4.15 9.07 11.44
C SER A 28 -2.95 8.28 11.98
N ARG A 29 -2.15 8.93 12.81
CA ARG A 29 -1.00 8.32 13.49
C ARG A 29 -1.40 7.06 14.24
N GLY A 30 -0.59 6.02 14.10
CA GLY A 30 -0.84 4.70 14.68
C GLY A 30 -1.93 3.88 13.98
N ASP A 31 -2.58 4.39 12.93
CA ASP A 31 -3.46 3.53 12.12
C ASP A 31 -2.64 2.47 11.37
N THR A 32 -3.25 1.31 11.18
CA THR A 32 -2.67 0.23 10.35
C THR A 32 -3.34 0.26 8.99
N ILE A 33 -2.55 0.40 7.93
CA ILE A 33 -3.00 0.24 6.56
C ILE A 33 -2.81 -1.22 6.15
N GLN A 34 -3.83 -1.82 5.54
CA GLN A 34 -3.77 -3.18 5.00
C GLN A 34 -3.99 -3.15 3.49
N TRP A 35 -3.03 -3.64 2.71
CA TRP A 35 -3.20 -3.82 1.27
C TRP A 35 -3.59 -5.28 1.02
N ILE A 36 -4.76 -5.47 0.42
CA ILE A 36 -5.38 -6.78 0.22
C ILE A 36 -5.51 -7.01 -1.28
N ILE A 37 -4.85 -8.05 -1.79
CA ILE A 37 -4.99 -8.50 -3.17
C ILE A 37 -6.31 -9.25 -3.29
N ASP A 38 -7.27 -8.67 -4.01
CA ASP A 38 -8.56 -9.33 -4.24
C ASP A 38 -8.42 -10.50 -5.22
N ASN A 39 -9.31 -11.48 -5.06
CA ASN A 39 -9.47 -12.54 -6.03
C ASN A 39 -9.78 -11.95 -7.41
N ASN A 40 -9.12 -12.46 -8.45
CA ASN A 40 -9.25 -12.00 -9.84
C ASN A 40 -8.78 -10.55 -10.11
N SER A 41 -8.06 -9.91 -9.19
CA SER A 41 -7.43 -8.60 -9.44
C SER A 41 -6.39 -8.59 -10.57
N GLY A 42 -5.93 -9.77 -10.99
CA GLY A 42 -4.86 -9.90 -11.98
C GLY A 42 -3.46 -9.63 -11.40
N VAL A 43 -3.35 -9.37 -10.10
CA VAL A 43 -2.07 -9.28 -9.38
C VAL A 43 -1.71 -10.67 -8.84
N ALA A 44 -0.48 -11.12 -9.11
CA ALA A 44 0.03 -12.38 -8.59
C ALA A 44 0.66 -12.23 -7.21
N SER A 45 1.48 -11.20 -7.03
CA SER A 45 2.14 -10.91 -5.76
C SER A 45 2.59 -9.46 -5.70
N ILE A 46 2.71 -8.96 -4.48
CA ILE A 46 3.45 -7.74 -4.16
C ILE A 46 4.83 -8.19 -3.64
N SER A 47 5.90 -7.59 -4.14
CA SER A 47 7.27 -7.86 -3.69
C SER A 47 7.71 -6.92 -2.57
N SER A 48 7.24 -5.67 -2.60
CA SER A 48 7.54 -4.66 -1.60
C SER A 48 6.55 -3.52 -1.64
N ILE A 49 6.32 -2.92 -0.48
CA ILE A 49 5.69 -1.61 -0.33
C ILE A 49 6.66 -0.80 0.50
N HIS A 50 7.10 0.35 0.01
CA HIS A 50 8.01 1.21 0.75
C HIS A 50 7.85 2.66 0.33
N ASP A 51 8.31 3.52 1.23
CA ASP A 51 8.30 4.96 1.12
C ASP A 51 9.22 5.41 -0.03
N THR A 52 8.86 6.51 -0.69
CA THR A 52 9.69 7.13 -1.75
C THR A 52 10.18 8.51 -1.37
N SER A 53 9.69 9.05 -0.25
CA SER A 53 10.06 10.36 0.24
C SER A 53 10.98 10.25 1.46
N SER A 54 11.43 11.41 1.96
CA SER A 54 12.15 11.49 3.23
C SER A 54 11.24 11.39 4.45
N ASN A 55 9.92 11.49 4.27
CA ASN A 55 8.95 11.36 5.35
C ASN A 55 8.69 9.87 5.54
N ASP A 56 9.31 9.25 6.55
CA ASP A 56 9.06 7.86 6.92
C ASP A 56 7.69 7.76 7.61
N ILE A 57 6.63 7.63 6.80
CA ILE A 57 5.26 7.50 7.29
C ILE A 57 5.04 6.11 7.88
N PHE A 58 5.65 5.07 7.31
CA PHE A 58 5.55 3.70 7.80
C PHE A 58 6.83 3.25 8.50
N ASN A 59 6.83 3.32 9.83
CA ASN A 59 7.94 2.84 10.64
C ASN A 59 7.47 1.76 11.64
N PRO A 60 7.80 0.47 11.42
CA PRO A 60 8.61 -0.08 10.32
C PRO A 60 7.86 -0.11 8.98
N ASP A 61 8.63 -0.31 7.89
CA ASP A 61 8.11 -0.49 6.53
C ASP A 61 6.98 -1.55 6.49
N PRO A 62 6.02 -1.42 5.56
CA PRO A 62 4.98 -2.40 5.42
C PRO A 62 5.52 -3.80 5.08
N VAL A 63 4.98 -4.81 5.75
CA VAL A 63 5.40 -6.21 5.59
C VAL A 63 4.23 -7.11 5.21
N ARG A 64 4.55 -8.14 4.43
CA ARG A 64 3.63 -9.24 4.12
C ARG A 64 3.20 -9.93 5.42
N GLN A 65 1.91 -10.20 5.55
CA GLN A 65 1.38 -10.90 6.71
C GLN A 65 1.74 -12.39 6.68
N SER A 66 2.19 -12.90 7.83
CA SER A 66 2.52 -14.31 7.98
C SER A 66 1.26 -15.17 7.80
N GLY A 67 1.37 -16.23 7.00
CA GLY A 67 0.24 -17.11 6.69
C GLY A 67 -0.80 -16.53 5.72
N ASN A 68 -0.68 -15.27 5.29
CA ASN A 68 -1.57 -14.67 4.31
C ASN A 68 -0.78 -14.02 3.16
N SER A 69 -0.75 -14.71 2.01
CA SER A 69 0.02 -14.26 0.85
C SER A 69 -0.53 -13.04 0.15
N THR A 70 -1.81 -12.73 0.36
CA THR A 70 -2.52 -11.67 -0.33
C THR A 70 -2.63 -10.41 0.50
N MET A 71 -2.05 -10.38 1.70
CA MET A 71 -2.16 -9.23 2.61
C MET A 71 -0.78 -8.70 3.01
N TRP A 72 -0.62 -7.39 2.86
CA TRP A 72 0.48 -6.60 3.40
C TRP A 72 -0.07 -5.61 4.41
N GLN A 73 0.73 -5.25 5.42
CA GLN A 73 0.32 -4.24 6.38
C GLN A 73 1.48 -3.34 6.79
N GLY A 74 1.18 -2.09 7.09
CA GLY A 74 2.10 -1.10 7.63
C GLY A 74 1.38 -0.26 8.68
N THR A 75 2.11 0.17 9.70
CA THR A 75 1.56 1.03 10.76
C THR A 75 2.13 2.41 10.61
N ILE A 76 1.25 3.40 10.60
CA ILE A 76 1.65 4.81 10.50
C ILE A 76 2.39 5.19 11.78
N ASN A 77 3.57 5.78 11.62
CA ASN A 77 4.43 6.18 12.71
C ASN A 77 3.64 7.04 13.74
N PRO A 78 3.48 6.59 14.99
CA PRO A 78 2.67 7.28 15.99
C PRO A 78 3.26 8.64 16.39
N ASN A 79 4.54 8.88 16.11
CA ASN A 79 5.26 10.11 16.44
C ASN A 79 5.50 11.01 15.22
N LEU A 80 4.88 10.70 14.08
CA LEU A 80 5.00 11.48 12.85
C LEU A 80 4.59 12.94 13.10
N PRO A 81 5.40 13.94 12.68
CA PRO A 81 4.95 15.33 12.65
C PRO A 81 3.73 15.47 11.72
N ILE A 82 2.71 16.21 12.14
CA ILE A 82 1.48 16.41 11.36
C ILE A 82 1.27 17.90 11.00
N PRO A 83 0.68 18.20 9.83
CA PRO A 83 0.27 17.25 8.79
C PRO A 83 1.46 16.67 8.03
N ALA A 84 1.32 15.44 7.55
CA ALA A 84 2.31 14.78 6.70
C ALA A 84 1.64 14.17 5.47
N GLU A 85 2.35 14.21 4.35
CA GLU A 85 1.96 13.52 3.12
C GLU A 85 3.17 12.81 2.52
N GLU A 86 2.90 11.72 1.83
CA GLU A 86 3.89 10.95 1.09
C GLU A 86 3.26 10.20 -0.09
N ASN A 87 4.04 10.06 -1.17
CA ASN A 87 3.83 9.01 -2.15
C ASN A 87 4.68 7.78 -1.78
N TYR A 88 4.11 6.59 -1.84
CA TYR A 88 4.81 5.33 -1.59
C TYR A 88 4.71 4.43 -2.82
N CYS A 89 5.64 3.50 -3.00
CA CYS A 89 5.60 2.55 -4.12
C CYS A 89 4.99 1.22 -3.68
N ILE A 90 4.14 0.65 -4.53
CA ILE A 90 3.74 -0.76 -4.49
C ILE A 90 4.35 -1.45 -5.70
N TYR A 91 5.29 -2.37 -5.46
CA TYR A 91 5.87 -3.21 -6.50
C TYR A 91 5.13 -4.53 -6.61
N TYR A 92 4.66 -4.87 -7.81
CA TYR A 92 3.82 -6.04 -8.03
C TYR A 92 4.13 -6.77 -9.33
N THR A 93 3.72 -8.03 -9.40
CA THR A 93 3.83 -8.87 -10.61
C THR A 93 2.46 -9.38 -11.04
N LYS A 94 2.34 -9.76 -12.32
CA LYS A 94 1.14 -10.38 -12.89
C LYS A 94 1.33 -11.89 -13.03
N PRO A 95 0.25 -12.69 -13.04
CA PRO A 95 0.33 -14.14 -13.23
C PRO A 95 1.13 -14.51 -14.48
N GLY A 96 2.12 -15.39 -14.32
CA GLY A 96 2.95 -15.87 -15.42
C GLY A 96 3.97 -14.88 -15.99
N SER A 97 4.11 -13.68 -15.40
CA SER A 97 5.08 -12.68 -15.83
C SER A 97 6.09 -12.38 -14.72
N PRO A 98 7.41 -12.39 -15.01
CA PRO A 98 8.44 -11.96 -14.06
C PRO A 98 8.59 -10.44 -14.03
N THR A 99 7.93 -9.70 -14.92
CA THR A 99 8.01 -8.24 -14.99
C THR A 99 7.42 -7.63 -13.71
N VAL A 100 8.22 -6.79 -13.06
CA VAL A 100 7.78 -6.00 -11.92
C VAL A 100 7.21 -4.68 -12.42
N TYR A 101 6.01 -4.36 -11.97
CA TYR A 101 5.31 -3.11 -12.22
C TYR A 101 5.23 -2.31 -10.92
N THR A 102 5.00 -1.01 -11.05
CA THR A 102 4.94 -0.09 -9.91
C THR A 102 3.64 0.72 -9.95
N GLN A 103 3.06 0.93 -8.78
CA GLN A 103 2.00 1.90 -8.53
C GLN A 103 2.49 2.86 -7.43
N ASP A 104 2.19 4.15 -7.58
CA ASP A 104 2.62 5.19 -6.64
C ASP A 104 1.41 5.90 -6.00
N PRO A 105 0.72 5.32 -5.01
CA PRO A 105 -0.37 5.98 -4.32
C PRO A 105 0.13 7.09 -3.39
N LYS A 106 -0.79 7.95 -2.96
CA LYS A 106 -0.54 8.99 -1.96
C LYS A 106 -1.24 8.68 -0.64
N ILE A 107 -0.58 8.95 0.47
CA ILE A 107 -1.18 8.94 1.81
C ILE A 107 -1.05 10.32 2.48
N SER A 108 -2.13 10.78 3.10
CA SER A 108 -2.18 12.01 3.90
C SER A 108 -2.52 11.67 5.36
N VAL A 109 -1.70 12.13 6.30
CA VAL A 109 -1.84 11.91 7.75
C VAL A 109 -2.12 13.24 8.45
N ASN A 110 -3.32 13.35 9.02
CA ASN A 110 -3.83 14.63 9.52
C ASN A 110 -4.08 14.69 11.04
N ASN A 111 -4.10 13.55 11.74
CA ASN A 111 -4.36 13.47 13.18
C ASN A 111 -3.42 12.48 13.88
#